data_AF-K6T115-F1
#
_entry.id   AF-K6T115-F1
#
_cell.length_a   1.000
_cell.length_b   1.000
_cell.length_c   1.000
_cell.angle_alpha   90.00
_cell.angle_beta   90.00
_cell.angle_gamma   90.00
#
_symmetry.space_group_name_H-M   'P 1'
#
loop_
_entity.id
_entity.type
_entity.pdbx_description
1 polymer ?
#
loop_
_entity_poly.entity_id
_entity_poly.type
_entity_poly.pdbx_seq_one_letter_code
_entity_poly.pdbx_strand_id
1 'polypeptide(L)'
;MGTQINIMATVNCGRLAINQNERYSYQARGSKIIWLSESIDLMPDDNKIYEVKYSSGKFFEGIISQVGQDEIGFYIILNVVGSNLRNDRTIICKTIPLGQAALIEVFNYKNIPGLKELSKSMREDWKFVLNSIISFERVNENICILFRDGVLNDIIIKLEIIDVLEEENFDNVLIRNVFIRKENSDGFVIYLDSRRPERSSLELPKDYSDNTEYFIENDENIARICCNEIVFSHYNCFLKEMERRNIDCISSEDCKDDNFNAKKLRVQWINIFAKNIDISKIYIEQHLWHVFSYKRLKCFEKEEANKRFNEVRKKSIYIFSDGSDMCYLLKNADNFTLEDIKFYKFNDIYITDEDFTWIYVVTHEDGWLGPYFYSVKA
;
A
#
# COMPACT_ATOMS: atom_id res chain seq x y z
N MET A 1 -4.69 -11.44 -27.90
CA MET A 1 -5.87 -11.25 -28.75
C MET A 1 -7.07 -11.03 -27.85
N GLY A 2 -7.92 -10.04 -28.14
CA GLY A 2 -9.09 -9.74 -27.31
C GLY A 2 -10.32 -10.58 -27.69
N THR A 3 -11.18 -10.86 -26.73
CA THR A 3 -12.49 -11.49 -26.93
C THR A 3 -13.44 -10.46 -27.50
N GLN A 4 -14.02 -10.71 -28.68
CA GLN A 4 -15.06 -9.82 -29.21
C GLN A 4 -16.33 -9.94 -28.36
N ILE A 5 -16.91 -8.81 -28.00
CA ILE A 5 -18.13 -8.71 -27.21
C ILE A 5 -19.10 -7.73 -27.88
N ASN A 6 -20.39 -7.90 -27.64
CA ASN A 6 -21.42 -6.98 -28.10
C ASN A 6 -22.26 -6.52 -26.90
N ILE A 7 -22.13 -5.24 -26.58
CA ILE A 7 -22.71 -4.60 -25.39
C ILE A 7 -24.14 -4.17 -25.72
N MET A 8 -25.12 -4.78 -25.05
CA MET A 8 -26.55 -4.54 -25.28
C MET A 8 -27.12 -3.45 -24.37
N ALA A 9 -26.69 -3.41 -23.11
CA ALA A 9 -27.15 -2.46 -22.12
C ALA A 9 -26.05 -2.18 -21.09
N THR A 10 -26.09 -1.02 -20.46
CA THR A 10 -25.13 -0.64 -19.41
C THR A 10 -25.80 0.17 -18.31
N VAL A 11 -25.41 -0.06 -17.06
CA VAL A 11 -25.93 0.67 -15.90
C VAL A 11 -24.79 1.06 -14.97
N ASN A 12 -24.78 2.33 -14.53
CA ASN A 12 -23.89 2.82 -13.49
C ASN A 12 -24.42 2.42 -12.11
N CYS A 13 -23.70 1.56 -11.39
CA CYS A 13 -24.13 1.08 -10.06
C CYS A 13 -24.23 2.22 -9.05
N GLY A 14 -23.43 3.28 -9.21
CA GLY A 14 -23.48 4.46 -8.36
C GLY A 14 -24.86 5.12 -8.28
N ARG A 15 -25.71 5.03 -9.32
CA ARG A 15 -27.08 5.55 -9.30
C ARG A 15 -28.04 4.68 -8.48
N LEU A 16 -27.78 3.37 -8.39
CA LEU A 16 -28.60 2.43 -7.61
C LEU A 16 -28.29 2.52 -6.11
N ALA A 17 -27.06 2.93 -5.75
CA ALA A 17 -26.58 2.98 -4.37
C ALA A 17 -26.94 4.26 -3.59
N ILE A 18 -27.54 5.28 -4.24
CA ILE A 18 -27.88 6.58 -3.61
C ILE A 18 -28.85 6.43 -2.42
N ASN A 19 -29.59 5.31 -2.36
CA ASN A 19 -30.55 5.02 -1.29
C ASN A 19 -30.04 4.02 -0.23
N GLN A 20 -28.75 3.65 -0.25
CA GLN A 20 -28.14 2.71 0.70
C GLN A 20 -26.92 3.33 1.40
N ASN A 21 -26.49 2.73 2.52
CA ASN A 21 -25.39 3.18 3.39
C ASN A 21 -24.17 3.76 2.63
N GLU A 22 -23.57 4.85 3.15
CA GLU A 22 -22.42 5.55 2.55
C GLU A 22 -21.28 4.61 2.10
N ARG A 23 -21.01 3.53 2.84
CA ARG A 23 -19.98 2.54 2.49
C ARG A 23 -20.31 1.77 1.20
N TYR A 24 -21.57 1.43 0.98
CA TYR A 24 -22.06 0.82 -0.26
C TYR A 24 -22.00 1.79 -1.44
N SER A 25 -22.27 3.08 -1.17
CA SER A 25 -22.20 4.12 -2.19
C SER A 25 -20.79 4.28 -2.77
N TYR A 26 -19.74 4.12 -1.95
CA TYR A 26 -18.35 4.23 -2.42
C TYR A 26 -17.93 3.01 -3.24
N GLN A 27 -18.31 1.80 -2.83
CA GLN A 27 -18.03 0.58 -3.58
C GLN A 27 -18.82 0.49 -4.89
N ALA A 28 -19.99 1.13 -4.95
CA ALA A 28 -20.77 1.25 -6.18
C ALA A 28 -20.28 2.37 -7.11
N ARG A 29 -19.52 3.36 -6.59
CA ARG A 29 -18.91 4.43 -7.39
C ARG A 29 -17.77 3.83 -8.22
N GLY A 30 -17.93 3.84 -9.54
CA GLY A 30 -16.97 3.25 -10.49
C GLY A 30 -17.40 1.90 -11.05
N SER A 31 -18.35 1.23 -10.41
CA SER A 31 -18.84 -0.09 -10.85
C SER A 31 -19.94 0.04 -11.89
N LYS A 32 -19.83 -0.72 -12.98
CA LYS A 32 -20.76 -0.70 -14.10
C LYS A 32 -21.21 -2.11 -14.43
N ILE A 33 -22.52 -2.32 -14.54
CA ILE A 33 -23.07 -3.56 -15.08
C ILE A 33 -23.14 -3.39 -16.59
N ILE A 34 -22.59 -4.36 -17.32
CA ILE A 34 -22.51 -4.38 -18.78
C ILE A 34 -23.18 -5.68 -19.23
N TRP A 35 -24.33 -5.59 -19.88
CA TRP A 35 -25.00 -6.75 -20.46
C TRP A 35 -24.48 -7.02 -21.86
N LEU A 36 -24.24 -8.30 -22.15
CA LEU A 36 -23.64 -8.83 -23.36
C LEU A 36 -24.64 -9.73 -24.08
N SER A 37 -24.60 -9.75 -25.42
CA SER A 37 -25.50 -10.62 -26.19
C SER A 37 -25.15 -12.10 -26.09
N GLU A 38 -23.94 -12.43 -25.65
CA GLU A 38 -23.42 -13.79 -25.57
C GLU A 38 -22.64 -13.97 -24.26
N SER A 39 -22.57 -15.22 -23.79
CA SER A 39 -21.75 -15.57 -22.62
C SER A 39 -20.26 -15.42 -22.95
N ILE A 40 -19.49 -14.99 -21.97
CA ILE A 40 -18.04 -14.96 -22.05
C ILE A 40 -17.46 -15.99 -21.09
N ASP A 41 -16.48 -16.76 -21.54
CA ASP A 41 -15.74 -17.69 -20.69
C ASP A 41 -14.63 -16.93 -19.95
N LEU A 42 -15.05 -16.21 -18.92
CA LEU A 42 -14.18 -15.42 -18.06
C LEU A 42 -14.52 -15.66 -16.60
N MET A 43 -13.49 -15.93 -15.81
CA MET A 43 -13.59 -15.97 -14.36
C MET A 43 -13.24 -14.59 -13.80
N PRO A 44 -14.06 -14.02 -12.90
CA PRO A 44 -13.69 -12.84 -12.14
C PRO A 44 -12.33 -13.05 -11.46
N ASP A 45 -11.44 -12.06 -11.60
CA ASP A 45 -10.12 -12.08 -10.98
C ASP A 45 -9.73 -10.63 -10.70
N ASP A 46 -9.69 -10.28 -9.41
CA ASP A 46 -9.37 -8.93 -8.93
C ASP A 46 -7.93 -8.47 -9.26
N ASN A 47 -7.19 -9.36 -9.89
CA ASN A 47 -5.78 -9.30 -10.24
C ASN A 47 -5.54 -8.97 -11.70
N LYS A 48 -6.62 -8.91 -12.48
CA LYS A 48 -6.62 -8.65 -13.91
C LYS A 48 -7.30 -7.33 -14.20
N ILE A 49 -6.70 -6.55 -15.08
CA ILE A 49 -7.32 -5.36 -15.66
C ILE A 49 -7.65 -5.67 -17.11
N TYR A 50 -8.88 -5.39 -17.48
CA TYR A 50 -9.39 -5.56 -18.83
C TYR A 50 -9.66 -4.20 -19.46
N GLU A 51 -9.20 -4.02 -20.69
CA GLU A 51 -9.60 -2.94 -21.58
C GLU A 51 -10.84 -3.38 -22.38
N VAL A 52 -11.88 -2.56 -22.35
CA VAL A 52 -13.01 -2.65 -23.28
C VAL A 52 -12.78 -1.63 -24.38
N LYS A 53 -12.37 -2.10 -25.57
CA LYS A 53 -11.93 -1.28 -26.70
C LYS A 53 -12.96 -1.30 -27.83
N TYR A 54 -13.42 -0.13 -28.26
CA TYR A 54 -14.31 0.00 -29.41
C TYR A 54 -13.54 0.15 -30.72
N SER A 55 -14.20 -0.12 -31.84
CA SER A 55 -13.67 0.14 -33.19
C SER A 55 -13.32 1.61 -33.43
N SER A 56 -13.96 2.54 -32.71
CA SER A 56 -13.65 3.97 -32.72
C SER A 56 -12.30 4.32 -32.07
N GLY A 57 -11.64 3.37 -31.41
CA GLY A 57 -10.42 3.59 -30.63
C GLY A 57 -10.67 4.08 -29.20
N LYS A 58 -11.91 4.45 -28.85
CA LYS A 58 -12.30 4.71 -27.46
C LYS A 58 -12.19 3.44 -26.64
N PHE A 59 -11.80 3.56 -25.38
CA PHE A 59 -11.74 2.44 -24.45
C PHE A 59 -11.96 2.88 -23.01
N PHE A 60 -12.21 1.90 -22.15
CA PHE A 60 -12.12 2.05 -20.70
C PHE A 60 -11.50 0.79 -20.13
N GLU A 61 -10.90 0.90 -18.94
CA GLU A 61 -10.33 -0.25 -18.28
C GLU A 61 -10.95 -0.45 -16.90
N GLY A 62 -11.01 -1.71 -16.48
CA GLY A 62 -11.58 -2.07 -15.21
C GLY A 62 -11.26 -3.49 -14.79
N ILE A 63 -11.60 -3.78 -13.55
CA ILE A 63 -11.52 -5.12 -12.97
C ILE A 63 -12.90 -5.75 -13.11
N ILE A 64 -12.97 -6.96 -13.69
CA ILE A 64 -14.21 -7.72 -13.73
C ILE A 64 -14.38 -8.45 -12.39
N SER A 65 -15.30 -7.97 -11.57
CA SER A 65 -15.57 -8.51 -10.23
C SER A 65 -16.65 -9.57 -10.22
N GLN A 66 -17.50 -9.61 -11.25
CA GLN A 66 -18.57 -10.60 -11.38
C GLN A 66 -18.92 -10.85 -12.84
N VAL A 67 -19.31 -12.09 -13.15
CA VAL A 67 -19.93 -12.51 -14.41
C VAL A 67 -21.20 -13.30 -14.05
N GLY A 68 -22.28 -13.10 -14.81
CA GLY A 68 -23.54 -13.80 -14.53
C GLY A 68 -24.53 -13.72 -15.68
N GLN A 69 -25.75 -14.18 -15.40
CA GLN A 69 -26.88 -14.07 -16.32
C GLN A 69 -28.13 -13.70 -15.52
N ASP A 70 -28.94 -12.80 -16.08
CA ASP A 70 -30.24 -12.41 -15.56
C ASP A 70 -31.29 -12.38 -16.69
N GLU A 71 -32.44 -11.76 -16.42
CA GLU A 71 -33.56 -11.60 -17.36
C GLU A 71 -33.25 -10.68 -18.56
N ILE A 72 -32.24 -9.81 -18.46
CA ILE A 72 -31.79 -8.93 -19.55
C ILE A 72 -30.76 -9.66 -20.43
N GLY A 73 -29.92 -10.50 -19.83
CA GLY A 73 -28.98 -11.35 -20.55
C GLY A 73 -27.75 -11.72 -19.74
N PHE A 74 -26.67 -12.05 -20.43
CA PHE A 74 -25.36 -12.23 -19.79
C PHE A 74 -24.83 -10.88 -19.34
N TYR A 75 -24.16 -10.80 -18.20
CA TYR A 75 -23.57 -9.55 -17.73
C TYR A 75 -22.21 -9.75 -17.11
N ILE A 76 -21.45 -8.64 -17.09
CA ILE A 76 -20.29 -8.46 -16.25
C ILE A 76 -20.46 -7.24 -15.35
N ILE A 77 -19.92 -7.31 -14.14
CA ILE A 77 -19.71 -6.13 -13.31
C ILE A 77 -18.26 -5.71 -13.47
N LEU A 78 -18.07 -4.54 -14.06
CA LEU A 78 -16.77 -3.94 -14.27
C LEU A 78 -16.56 -2.78 -13.30
N ASN A 79 -15.58 -2.93 -12.42
CA ASN A 79 -15.10 -1.89 -11.53
C ASN A 79 -14.09 -1.03 -12.31
N VAL A 80 -14.52 0.12 -12.81
CA VAL A 80 -13.67 1.00 -13.60
C VAL A 80 -12.51 1.52 -12.75
N VAL A 81 -11.29 1.32 -13.24
CA VAL A 81 -10.09 1.83 -12.58
C VAL A 81 -9.95 3.31 -12.96
N GLY A 82 -10.34 4.19 -12.04
CA GLY A 82 -10.47 5.64 -12.27
C GLY A 82 -9.14 6.39 -12.47
N SER A 83 -8.02 5.68 -12.39
CA SER A 83 -6.68 6.25 -12.44
C SER A 83 -5.99 6.16 -13.80
N ASN A 84 -6.72 5.73 -14.84
CA ASN A 84 -6.13 5.69 -16.16
C ASN A 84 -5.86 7.09 -16.68
N LEU A 85 -4.59 7.32 -16.95
CA LEU A 85 -3.95 8.56 -17.33
C LEU A 85 -4.45 9.19 -18.63
N ARG A 86 -5.22 8.43 -19.42
CA ARG A 86 -5.87 8.91 -20.65
C ARG A 86 -7.38 9.04 -20.51
N ASN A 87 -7.93 8.68 -19.35
CA ASN A 87 -9.35 8.69 -19.09
C ASN A 87 -9.73 9.94 -18.30
N ASP A 88 -10.52 10.78 -18.96
CA ASP A 88 -11.34 11.82 -18.36
C ASP A 88 -12.03 11.26 -17.09
N ARG A 89 -11.73 11.84 -15.91
CA ARG A 89 -12.28 11.41 -14.61
C ARG A 89 -13.82 11.32 -14.61
N THR A 90 -14.48 11.95 -15.58
CA THR A 90 -15.93 11.84 -15.81
C THR A 90 -16.39 10.48 -16.32
N ILE A 91 -15.51 9.58 -16.78
CA ILE A 91 -15.88 8.24 -17.27
C ILE A 91 -16.56 7.40 -16.18
N ILE A 92 -16.21 7.61 -14.91
CA ILE A 92 -16.91 7.01 -13.77
C ILE A 92 -18.41 7.31 -13.84
N CYS A 93 -18.78 8.52 -14.27
CA CYS A 93 -20.16 8.99 -14.36
C CYS A 93 -20.82 8.75 -15.74
N LYS A 94 -20.04 8.54 -16.82
CA LYS A 94 -20.55 8.36 -18.18
C LYS A 94 -21.11 6.96 -18.42
N THR A 95 -22.16 6.86 -19.21
CA THR A 95 -22.70 5.57 -19.68
C THR A 95 -21.72 4.93 -20.66
N ILE A 96 -21.51 3.61 -20.53
CA ILE A 96 -20.68 2.86 -21.48
C ILE A 96 -21.42 2.76 -22.82
N PRO A 97 -20.78 3.08 -23.97
CA PRO A 97 -21.40 2.95 -25.29
C PRO A 97 -21.86 1.52 -25.60
N LEU A 98 -22.99 1.42 -26.29
CA LEU A 98 -23.51 0.14 -26.76
C LEU A 98 -22.81 -0.30 -28.06
N GLY A 99 -22.93 -1.58 -28.40
CA GLY A 99 -22.43 -2.17 -29.64
C GLY A 99 -21.15 -2.99 -29.48
N GLN A 100 -20.45 -3.19 -30.61
CA GLN A 100 -19.28 -4.07 -30.68
C GLN A 100 -18.05 -3.46 -30.00
N ALA A 101 -17.40 -4.28 -29.18
CA ALA A 101 -16.14 -3.96 -28.53
C ALA A 101 -15.26 -5.21 -28.44
N ALA A 102 -13.97 -5.02 -28.15
CA ALA A 102 -13.05 -6.07 -27.80
C ALA A 102 -12.72 -5.97 -26.31
N LEU A 103 -12.81 -7.08 -25.61
CA LEU A 103 -12.37 -7.22 -24.23
C LEU A 103 -10.95 -7.80 -24.21
N ILE A 104 -9.98 -7.02 -23.73
CA ILE A 104 -8.56 -7.33 -23.81
C ILE A 104 -7.97 -7.34 -22.40
N GLU A 105 -7.35 -8.44 -21.99
CA GLU A 105 -6.52 -8.45 -20.76
C GLU A 105 -5.29 -7.56 -21.00
N VAL A 106 -5.22 -6.41 -20.32
CA VAL A 106 -4.13 -5.43 -20.46
C VAL A 106 -3.18 -5.45 -19.26
N PHE A 107 -3.54 -6.14 -18.19
CA PHE A 107 -2.67 -6.33 -17.04
C PHE A 107 -3.08 -7.58 -16.26
N ASN A 108 -2.09 -8.33 -15.80
CA ASN A 108 -2.28 -9.50 -14.94
C ASN A 108 -0.99 -9.72 -14.13
N TYR A 109 -1.01 -9.36 -12.86
CA TYR A 109 0.22 -9.39 -12.07
C TYR A 109 0.74 -10.80 -11.80
N LYS A 110 -0.11 -11.83 -11.89
CA LYS A 110 0.34 -13.22 -11.70
C LYS A 110 1.37 -13.62 -12.76
N ASN A 111 1.41 -12.89 -13.87
CA ASN A 111 2.33 -13.10 -14.98
C ASN A 111 3.56 -12.18 -14.92
N ILE A 112 3.66 -11.28 -13.94
CA ILE A 112 4.78 -10.34 -13.79
C ILE A 112 5.73 -10.88 -12.72
N PRO A 113 7.02 -11.12 -13.04
CA PRO A 113 8.00 -11.63 -12.08
C PRO A 113 8.06 -10.79 -10.79
N GLY A 114 7.97 -11.47 -9.65
CA GLY A 114 8.06 -10.89 -8.30
C GLY A 114 6.83 -10.14 -7.81
N LEU A 115 5.89 -9.80 -8.71
CA LEU A 115 4.68 -9.07 -8.34
C LEU A 115 3.66 -9.98 -7.62
N LYS A 116 3.67 -11.28 -7.92
CA LYS A 116 2.88 -12.29 -7.18
C LYS A 116 3.34 -12.38 -5.73
N GLU A 117 4.64 -12.43 -5.48
CA GLU A 117 5.22 -12.47 -4.13
C GLU A 117 4.93 -11.15 -3.40
N LEU A 118 5.06 -10.02 -4.08
CA LEU A 118 4.71 -8.70 -3.53
C LEU A 118 3.22 -8.61 -3.16
N SER A 119 2.31 -9.15 -3.98
CA SER A 119 0.87 -9.12 -3.69
C SER A 119 0.52 -9.84 -2.38
N LYS A 120 1.26 -10.90 -2.05
CA LYS A 120 1.09 -11.64 -0.78
C LYS A 120 1.59 -10.83 0.41
N SER A 121 2.74 -10.15 0.28
CA SER A 121 3.29 -9.33 1.38
C SER A 121 2.49 -8.05 1.61
N MET A 122 1.81 -7.54 0.58
CA MET A 122 0.97 -6.33 0.65
C MET A 122 -0.52 -6.58 0.92
N ARG A 123 -0.90 -7.79 1.36
CA ARG A 123 -2.31 -8.15 1.66
C ARG A 123 -3.28 -7.80 0.51
N GLU A 124 -2.85 -7.99 -0.73
CA GLU A 124 -3.65 -7.74 -1.95
C GLU A 124 -3.98 -6.26 -2.26
N ASP A 125 -3.54 -5.29 -1.44
CA ASP A 125 -3.74 -3.84 -1.64
C ASP A 125 -2.64 -3.16 -2.51
N TRP A 126 -1.91 -3.95 -3.31
CA TRP A 126 -0.82 -3.49 -4.18
C TRP A 126 -1.30 -2.70 -5.42
N LYS A 127 -2.62 -2.64 -5.68
CA LYS A 127 -3.23 -2.12 -6.93
C LYS A 127 -2.84 -0.68 -7.26
N PHE A 128 -2.24 -0.01 -6.29
CA PHE A 128 -1.58 1.26 -6.47
C PHE A 128 -0.28 1.20 -5.66
N VAL A 129 0.88 1.26 -6.30
CA VAL A 129 2.14 1.57 -5.57
C VAL A 129 2.07 3.05 -5.20
N LEU A 130 1.33 3.34 -4.13
CA LEU A 130 1.01 4.67 -3.62
C LEU A 130 2.10 5.10 -2.66
N ASN A 131 3.29 5.43 -3.12
CA ASN A 131 4.31 5.95 -2.20
C ASN A 131 5.37 6.78 -2.90
N SER A 132 5.97 7.68 -2.13
CA SER A 132 7.08 8.52 -2.56
C SER A 132 8.24 7.65 -3.01
N ILE A 133 8.70 7.82 -4.25
CA ILE A 133 9.97 7.25 -4.70
C ILE A 133 11.07 7.66 -3.72
N ILE A 134 11.85 6.68 -3.28
CA ILE A 134 13.05 6.89 -2.47
C ILE A 134 14.20 7.35 -3.35
N SER A 135 14.41 6.61 -4.44
CA SER A 135 15.52 6.82 -5.34
C SER A 135 15.21 6.25 -6.72
N PHE A 136 15.91 6.81 -7.69
CA PHE A 136 15.87 6.43 -9.08
C PHE A 136 17.31 6.25 -9.54
N GLU A 137 17.59 5.18 -10.26
CA GLU A 137 18.89 4.91 -10.86
C GLU A 137 18.70 4.44 -12.30
N ARG A 138 19.47 5.00 -13.24
CA ARG A 138 19.54 4.53 -14.61
C ARG A 138 20.91 3.91 -14.85
N VAL A 139 20.92 2.69 -15.36
CA VAL A 139 22.14 1.99 -15.78
C VAL A 139 21.92 1.50 -17.20
N ASN A 140 22.53 2.18 -18.18
CA ASN A 140 22.31 1.97 -19.61
C ASN A 140 20.82 2.16 -19.99
N GLU A 141 20.23 1.16 -20.64
CA GLU A 141 18.82 1.12 -21.07
C GLU A 141 17.87 0.64 -19.97
N ASN A 142 18.38 0.40 -18.75
CA ASN A 142 17.59 -0.07 -17.63
C ASN A 142 17.32 1.05 -16.63
N ILE A 143 16.11 1.05 -16.07
CA ILE A 143 15.69 1.96 -15.01
C ILE A 143 15.37 1.16 -13.76
N CYS A 144 15.88 1.61 -12.62
CA CYS A 144 15.57 1.08 -11.30
C CYS A 144 14.84 2.16 -10.49
N ILE A 145 13.66 1.82 -9.99
CA ILE A 145 12.86 2.68 -9.12
C ILE A 145 12.69 1.99 -7.77
N LEU A 146 13.06 2.69 -6.68
CA LEU A 146 12.84 2.22 -5.32
C LEU A 146 11.66 2.97 -4.69
N PHE A 147 10.66 2.24 -4.23
CA PHE A 147 9.54 2.73 -3.42
C PHE A 147 9.73 2.31 -1.98
N ARG A 148 9.30 3.15 -1.01
CA ARG A 148 9.19 2.76 0.40
C ARG A 148 7.75 2.70 0.80
N ASP A 149 7.35 1.63 1.47
CA ASP A 149 6.16 1.64 2.29
C ASP A 149 6.56 1.58 3.77
N GLY A 150 6.12 2.54 4.60
CA GLY A 150 6.42 2.59 6.05
C GLY A 150 5.33 1.86 6.84
N VAL A 151 5.54 1.23 8.00
CA VAL A 151 6.16 1.78 9.22
C VAL A 151 6.66 0.62 10.14
N LEU A 152 7.78 -0.05 9.83
CA LEU A 152 8.31 -1.31 10.45
C LEU A 152 7.81 -2.65 9.88
N ASN A 153 7.41 -2.62 8.61
CA ASN A 153 7.74 -3.70 7.66
C ASN A 153 8.59 -3.22 6.49
N ASP A 154 8.94 -1.92 6.47
CA ASP A 154 9.71 -1.18 5.46
C ASP A 154 10.10 -1.96 4.22
N ILE A 155 9.07 -2.35 3.48
CA ILE A 155 9.25 -3.08 2.25
C ILE A 155 9.71 -2.03 1.26
N ILE A 156 11.00 -2.09 0.91
CA ILE A 156 11.45 -1.42 -0.29
C ILE A 156 11.01 -2.27 -1.44
N ILE A 157 10.15 -1.71 -2.28
CA ILE A 157 9.79 -2.30 -3.55
C ILE A 157 10.78 -1.75 -4.55
N LYS A 158 11.48 -2.64 -5.24
CA LYS A 158 12.32 -2.32 -6.37
C LYS A 158 11.59 -2.72 -7.64
N LEU A 159 11.30 -1.74 -8.49
CA LEU A 159 10.84 -1.94 -9.85
C LEU A 159 12.03 -1.76 -10.78
N GLU A 160 12.38 -2.83 -11.49
CA GLU A 160 13.37 -2.81 -12.56
C GLU A 160 12.63 -2.81 -13.89
N ILE A 161 12.94 -1.83 -14.72
CA ILE A 161 12.42 -1.63 -16.06
C ILE A 161 13.59 -1.94 -17.00
N ILE A 162 13.46 -2.99 -17.80
CA ILE A 162 14.55 -3.58 -18.57
C ILE A 162 14.28 -3.37 -20.06
N ASP A 163 15.34 -3.01 -20.79
CA ASP A 163 15.32 -2.70 -22.22
C ASP A 163 14.29 -1.61 -22.57
N VAL A 164 14.54 -0.38 -22.10
CA VAL A 164 13.66 0.75 -22.39
C VAL A 164 13.73 1.13 -23.88
N LEU A 165 12.58 1.11 -24.54
CA LEU A 165 12.40 1.34 -25.98
C LEU A 165 12.07 2.79 -26.32
N GLU A 166 11.25 3.44 -25.49
CA GLU A 166 10.74 4.79 -25.71
C GLU A 166 10.42 5.44 -24.37
N GLU A 167 10.67 6.74 -24.25
CA GLU A 167 10.39 7.53 -23.06
C GLU A 167 9.83 8.90 -23.43
N GLU A 168 8.79 9.33 -22.72
CA GLU A 168 8.18 10.66 -22.87
C GLU A 168 8.04 11.31 -21.49
N ASN A 169 8.40 12.60 -21.39
CA ASN A 169 8.19 13.45 -20.21
C ASN A 169 8.75 12.89 -18.89
N PHE A 170 9.87 12.17 -18.95
CA PHE A 170 10.45 11.53 -17.76
C PHE A 170 11.26 12.50 -16.88
N ASP A 171 11.76 13.61 -17.44
CA ASP A 171 12.56 14.58 -16.71
C ASP A 171 11.71 15.36 -15.68
N ASN A 172 12.13 15.34 -14.41
CA ASN A 172 11.58 16.12 -13.28
C ASN A 172 10.21 15.70 -12.70
N VAL A 173 9.76 14.46 -12.95
CA VAL A 173 8.48 13.98 -12.40
C VAL A 173 8.64 13.54 -10.94
N LEU A 174 7.95 14.19 -10.00
CA LEU A 174 7.77 13.67 -8.63
C LEU A 174 6.75 12.54 -8.68
N ILE A 175 7.19 11.32 -8.93
CA ILE A 175 6.29 10.19 -9.16
C ILE A 175 5.57 9.82 -7.86
N ARG A 176 4.24 9.76 -7.93
CA ARG A 176 3.36 9.36 -6.82
C ARG A 176 2.61 8.07 -7.10
N ASN A 177 2.29 7.84 -8.37
CA ASN A 177 1.60 6.64 -8.80
C ASN A 177 2.35 6.02 -9.97
N VAL A 178 2.36 4.69 -9.98
CA VAL A 178 2.89 3.88 -11.08
C VAL A 178 1.75 3.06 -11.65
N PHE A 179 1.52 3.19 -12.95
CA PHE A 179 0.56 2.38 -13.69
C PHE A 179 1.32 1.53 -14.69
N ILE A 180 0.98 0.25 -14.75
CA ILE A 180 1.63 -0.70 -15.64
C ILE A 180 0.58 -1.30 -16.53
N ARG A 181 0.86 -1.31 -17.83
CA ARG A 181 0.00 -1.85 -18.86
C ARG A 181 0.84 -2.71 -19.79
N LYS A 182 0.32 -3.88 -20.19
CA LYS A 182 0.89 -4.67 -21.27
C LYS A 182 0.41 -4.11 -22.61
N GLU A 183 1.32 -3.77 -23.50
CA GLU A 183 1.00 -3.29 -24.85
C GLU A 183 1.51 -4.32 -25.87
N ASN A 184 0.59 -4.86 -26.68
CA ASN A 184 0.87 -5.91 -27.68
C ASN A 184 1.51 -7.19 -27.08
N SER A 185 2.14 -8.03 -27.92
CA SER A 185 2.67 -9.34 -27.50
C SER A 185 3.89 -9.23 -26.58
N ASP A 186 4.71 -8.18 -26.71
CA ASP A 186 6.13 -8.28 -26.34
C ASP A 186 6.65 -7.18 -25.39
N GLY A 187 5.79 -6.32 -24.82
CA GLY A 187 6.28 -5.26 -23.93
C GLY A 187 5.26 -4.68 -22.94
N PHE A 188 5.76 -3.74 -22.14
CA PHE A 188 5.02 -3.00 -21.13
C PHE A 188 5.13 -1.50 -21.38
N VAL A 189 4.03 -0.81 -21.10
CA VAL A 189 3.98 0.64 -20.94
C VAL A 189 3.79 0.93 -19.47
N ILE A 190 4.75 1.67 -18.92
CA ILE A 190 4.72 2.16 -17.56
C ILE A 190 4.41 3.63 -17.63
N TYR A 191 3.49 4.06 -16.79
CA TYR A 191 3.20 5.45 -16.64
C TYR A 191 3.44 5.90 -15.21
N LEU A 192 4.01 7.09 -15.08
CA LEU A 192 4.43 7.63 -13.81
C LEU A 192 3.76 8.98 -13.62
N ASP A 193 2.81 9.03 -12.71
CA ASP A 193 1.97 10.21 -12.47
C ASP A 193 2.50 10.99 -11.26
N SER A 194 2.79 12.27 -11.46
CA SER A 194 3.21 13.18 -10.39
C SER A 194 2.12 14.02 -9.77
N ARG A 195 0.90 13.99 -10.31
CA ARG A 195 -0.20 14.80 -9.82
C ARG A 195 -0.47 14.46 -8.35
N ARG A 196 -0.58 15.49 -7.50
CA ARG A 196 -1.20 15.29 -6.19
C ARG A 196 -2.63 14.80 -6.47
N PRO A 197 -3.13 13.74 -5.81
CA PRO A 197 -4.56 13.60 -5.73
C PRO A 197 -5.02 14.87 -5.02
N GLU A 198 -5.56 15.83 -5.77
CA GLU A 198 -6.30 16.92 -5.17
C GLU A 198 -7.34 16.23 -4.31
N ARG A 199 -7.20 16.34 -2.99
CA ARG A 199 -8.35 16.24 -2.09
C ARG A 199 -9.22 17.47 -2.36
N SER A 200 -9.68 17.64 -3.59
CA SER A 200 -10.86 18.43 -3.83
C SER A 200 -11.96 17.62 -3.17
N SER A 201 -12.47 18.14 -2.06
CA SER A 201 -13.82 17.83 -1.62
C SER A 201 -14.71 18.13 -2.83
N LEU A 202 -14.95 17.12 -3.67
CA LEU A 202 -15.87 17.17 -4.79
C LEU A 202 -17.28 17.31 -4.21
N GLU A 203 -17.63 18.53 -3.79
CA GLU A 203 -19.02 18.94 -3.78
C GLU A 203 -19.46 18.94 -5.24
N LEU A 204 -20.10 17.85 -5.66
CA LEU A 204 -20.70 17.77 -6.98
C LEU A 204 -21.71 18.92 -7.11
N PRO A 205 -21.60 19.81 -8.11
CA PRO A 205 -22.65 20.78 -8.36
C PRO A 205 -23.98 20.05 -8.57
N LYS A 206 -25.04 20.55 -7.95
CA LYS A 206 -26.36 19.89 -7.84
C LYS A 206 -27.06 19.67 -9.19
N ASP A 207 -26.61 20.30 -10.26
CA ASP A 207 -27.21 20.23 -11.59
C ASP A 207 -26.18 19.78 -12.65
N TYR A 208 -26.02 18.47 -12.81
CA TYR A 208 -25.30 17.87 -13.94
C TYR A 208 -26.27 17.66 -15.11
N SER A 209 -26.27 18.60 -16.07
CA SER A 209 -26.90 18.40 -17.38
C SER A 209 -25.89 17.80 -18.37
N ASP A 210 -26.31 16.80 -19.15
CA ASP A 210 -25.51 15.92 -20.03
C ASP A 210 -24.70 16.60 -21.18
N ASN A 211 -24.59 17.93 -21.24
CA ASN A 211 -24.09 18.67 -22.42
C ASN A 211 -22.76 19.42 -22.22
N THR A 212 -21.94 19.08 -21.24
CA THR A 212 -20.62 19.74 -21.10
C THR A 212 -19.61 19.09 -22.05
N GLU A 213 -19.12 19.85 -23.03
CA GLU A 213 -17.91 19.51 -23.80
C GLU A 213 -16.69 19.71 -22.91
N TYR A 214 -15.79 18.73 -22.87
CA TYR A 214 -14.60 18.76 -22.02
C TYR A 214 -13.33 18.75 -22.86
N PHE A 215 -12.37 19.56 -22.40
CA PHE A 215 -11.02 19.65 -22.94
C PHE A 215 -10.15 18.59 -22.29
N ILE A 216 -9.44 17.82 -23.10
CA ILE A 216 -8.31 17.00 -22.63
C ILE A 216 -7.19 18.02 -22.36
N GLU A 217 -6.97 18.38 -21.10
CA GLU A 217 -5.72 19.06 -20.74
C GLU A 217 -4.57 18.10 -21.04
N ASN A 218 -3.58 18.56 -21.80
CA ASN A 218 -2.35 17.82 -22.00
C ASN A 218 -1.71 17.62 -20.62
N ASP A 219 -1.69 16.38 -20.13
CA ASP A 219 -1.14 16.05 -18.83
C ASP A 219 0.41 16.08 -18.91
N GLU A 220 1.01 17.26 -18.79
CA GLU A 220 2.48 17.47 -18.71
C GLU A 220 3.14 16.75 -17.52
N ASN A 221 2.34 16.17 -16.61
CA ASN A 221 2.77 15.58 -15.34
C ASN A 221 2.89 14.04 -15.37
N ILE A 222 2.81 13.44 -16.56
CA ILE A 222 2.81 11.99 -16.75
C ILE A 222 4.01 11.60 -17.60
N ALA A 223 4.93 10.84 -17.02
CA ALA A 223 5.96 10.18 -17.80
C ALA A 223 5.41 8.86 -18.37
N ARG A 224 5.79 8.53 -19.61
CA ARG A 224 5.50 7.26 -20.26
C ARG A 224 6.81 6.55 -20.60
N ILE A 225 6.90 5.26 -20.29
CA ILE A 225 8.07 4.43 -20.58
C ILE A 225 7.58 3.14 -21.25
N CYS A 226 8.10 2.85 -22.43
CA CYS A 226 7.93 1.58 -23.12
C CYS A 226 9.14 0.70 -22.84
N CYS A 227 8.93 -0.56 -22.51
CA CYS A 227 10.02 -1.50 -22.21
C CYS A 227 9.62 -2.93 -22.58
N ASN A 228 10.61 -3.83 -22.71
CA ASN A 228 10.34 -5.24 -23.00
C ASN A 228 9.95 -6.00 -21.72
N GLU A 229 10.63 -5.72 -20.62
CA GLU A 229 10.51 -6.49 -19.39
C GLU A 229 10.45 -5.59 -18.15
N ILE A 230 9.71 -6.05 -17.15
CA ILE A 230 9.68 -5.49 -15.82
C ILE A 230 9.87 -6.58 -14.78
N VAL A 231 10.64 -6.27 -13.74
CA VAL A 231 10.86 -7.17 -12.62
C VAL A 231 10.59 -6.42 -11.33
N PHE A 232 9.74 -7.00 -10.49
CA PHE A 232 9.58 -6.55 -9.12
C PHE A 232 10.46 -7.38 -8.21
N SER A 233 11.14 -6.71 -7.29
CA SER A 233 11.69 -7.35 -6.11
C SER A 233 11.30 -6.54 -4.89
N HIS A 234 11.31 -7.17 -3.73
CA HIS A 234 11.03 -6.47 -2.50
C HIS A 234 11.87 -7.03 -1.36
N TYR A 235 12.21 -6.15 -0.43
CA TYR A 235 13.01 -6.52 0.73
C TYR A 235 12.68 -5.60 1.90
N ASN A 236 12.73 -6.15 3.11
CA ASN A 236 12.58 -5.36 4.32
C ASN A 236 13.89 -4.59 4.56
N CYS A 237 13.84 -3.26 4.44
CA CYS A 237 15.04 -2.42 4.52
C CYS A 237 15.62 -2.40 5.93
N PHE A 238 14.77 -2.53 6.96
CA PHE A 238 15.21 -2.63 8.34
C PHE A 238 16.05 -3.89 8.52
N LEU A 239 15.55 -5.05 8.08
CA LEU A 239 16.31 -6.31 8.16
C LEU A 239 17.63 -6.22 7.39
N LYS A 240 17.61 -5.69 6.17
CA LYS A 240 18.81 -5.54 5.34
C LYS A 240 19.85 -4.60 5.96
N GLU A 241 19.41 -3.52 6.59
CA GLU A 241 20.32 -2.59 7.27
C GLU A 241 20.90 -3.19 8.55
N MET A 242 20.12 -3.97 9.31
CA MET A 242 20.63 -4.73 10.45
C MET A 242 21.70 -5.74 9.99
N GLU A 243 21.41 -6.51 8.94
CA GLU A 243 22.35 -7.48 8.35
C GLU A 243 23.66 -6.81 7.89
N ARG A 244 23.56 -5.68 7.17
CA ARG A 244 24.73 -4.90 6.71
C ARG A 244 25.66 -4.47 7.86
N ARG A 245 25.10 -4.33 9.06
CA ARG A 245 25.82 -3.92 10.28
C ARG A 245 26.21 -5.11 11.16
N ASN A 246 26.05 -6.35 10.68
CA ASN A 246 26.26 -7.59 11.42
C ASN A 246 25.42 -7.69 12.70
N ILE A 247 24.18 -7.19 12.65
CA ILE A 247 23.17 -7.36 13.69
C ILE A 247 22.24 -8.48 13.21
N ASP A 248 22.23 -9.60 13.91
CA ASP A 248 21.36 -10.72 13.54
C ASP A 248 19.92 -10.34 13.88
N CYS A 249 19.04 -10.28 12.88
CA CYS A 249 17.65 -9.91 13.07
C CYS A 249 16.73 -11.08 12.73
N ILE A 250 15.90 -11.47 13.69
CA ILE A 250 14.92 -12.55 13.55
C ILE A 250 13.53 -11.92 13.62
N SER A 251 12.77 -11.99 12.53
CA SER A 251 11.37 -11.60 12.52
C SER A 251 10.50 -12.69 13.16
N SER A 252 9.37 -12.33 13.77
CA SER A 252 8.40 -13.31 14.26
C SER A 252 7.78 -14.15 13.14
N GLU A 253 7.78 -13.66 11.90
CA GLU A 253 7.27 -14.40 10.73
C GLU A 253 8.23 -15.53 10.31
N ASP A 254 9.53 -15.31 10.47
CA ASP A 254 10.58 -16.27 10.14
C ASP A 254 10.89 -17.23 11.29
N CYS A 255 10.43 -16.91 12.50
CA CYS A 255 10.67 -17.71 13.70
C CYS A 255 9.64 -18.83 13.83
N LYS A 256 10.11 -20.08 13.95
CA LYS A 256 9.26 -21.25 14.22
C LYS A 256 8.88 -21.40 15.71
N ASP A 257 9.35 -20.50 16.58
CA ASP A 257 9.00 -20.53 17.98
C ASP A 257 7.69 -19.77 18.22
N ASP A 258 6.61 -20.51 18.45
CA ASP A 258 5.30 -19.94 18.80
C ASP A 258 5.35 -19.07 20.07
N ASN A 259 6.42 -19.14 20.87
CA ASN A 259 6.64 -18.29 22.04
C ASN A 259 7.15 -16.89 21.70
N PHE A 260 7.66 -16.68 20.49
CA PHE A 260 8.17 -15.41 20.03
C PHE A 260 7.16 -14.70 19.13
N ASN A 261 6.26 -13.93 19.74
CA ASN A 261 5.34 -13.05 19.02
C ASN A 261 4.98 -11.81 19.85
N ALA A 262 4.50 -10.76 19.17
CA ALA A 262 4.20 -9.47 19.79
C ALA A 262 3.19 -9.60 20.95
N LYS A 263 2.15 -10.44 20.82
CA LYS A 263 1.15 -10.65 21.88
C LYS A 263 1.77 -11.21 23.16
N LYS A 264 2.68 -12.17 23.06
CA LYS A 264 3.39 -12.75 24.22
C LYS A 264 4.34 -11.74 24.85
N LEU A 265 5.08 -10.96 24.04
CA LEU A 265 5.93 -9.89 24.56
C LEU A 265 5.13 -8.81 25.29
N ARG A 266 3.95 -8.41 24.79
CA ARG A 266 3.04 -7.49 25.49
C ARG A 266 2.61 -8.03 26.85
N VAL A 267 2.25 -9.31 26.94
CA VAL A 267 1.87 -9.95 28.21
C VAL A 267 3.06 -9.98 29.18
N GLN A 268 4.26 -10.33 28.70
CA GLN A 268 5.48 -10.29 29.52
C GLN A 268 5.80 -8.87 30.01
N TRP A 269 5.69 -7.88 29.13
CA TRP A 269 5.85 -6.47 29.46
C TRP A 269 4.91 -6.06 30.61
N ILE A 270 3.62 -6.41 30.54
CA ILE A 270 2.63 -6.11 31.59
C ILE A 270 3.03 -6.79 32.91
N ASN A 271 3.39 -8.07 32.83
CA ASN A 271 3.74 -8.89 34.01
C ASN A 271 5.01 -8.42 34.72
N ILE A 272 5.89 -7.70 34.04
CA ILE A 272 7.17 -7.23 34.59
C ILE A 272 7.07 -5.77 35.00
N PHE A 273 6.71 -4.88 34.08
CA PHE A 273 6.72 -3.44 34.32
C PHE A 273 5.45 -2.93 35.02
N ALA A 274 4.30 -3.55 34.76
CA ALA A 274 3.02 -3.09 35.32
C ALA A 274 2.49 -3.95 36.48
N LYS A 275 3.25 -4.95 36.94
CA LYS A 275 2.83 -5.93 37.96
C LYS A 275 2.16 -5.35 39.21
N ASN A 276 2.72 -4.26 39.73
CA ASN A 276 2.31 -3.63 40.99
C ASN A 276 1.59 -2.29 40.76
N ILE A 277 1.09 -2.06 39.56
CA ILE A 277 0.44 -0.82 39.18
C ILE A 277 -1.06 -1.07 39.07
N ASP A 278 -1.85 -0.17 39.66
CA ASP A 278 -3.29 -0.12 39.37
C ASP A 278 -3.49 0.37 37.93
N ILE A 279 -3.64 -0.59 37.02
CA ILE A 279 -3.83 -0.35 35.59
C ILE A 279 -5.29 0.02 35.23
N SER A 280 -6.24 -0.12 36.17
CA SER A 280 -7.68 0.03 35.89
C SER A 280 -8.11 1.44 35.45
N LYS A 281 -7.26 2.45 35.70
CA LYS A 281 -7.55 3.87 35.46
C LYS A 281 -6.62 4.52 34.44
N ILE A 282 -5.84 3.74 33.71
CA ILE A 282 -4.87 4.27 32.74
C ILE A 282 -5.08 3.73 31.33
N TYR A 283 -6.18 3.01 31.06
CA TYR A 283 -6.52 2.50 29.73
C TYR A 283 -5.34 1.75 29.06
N ILE A 284 -4.70 0.85 29.81
CA ILE A 284 -3.46 0.18 29.36
C ILE A 284 -3.70 -0.76 28.18
N GLU A 285 -4.96 -1.19 28.01
CA GLU A 285 -5.43 -1.98 26.88
C GLU A 285 -5.44 -1.20 25.57
N GLN A 286 -5.41 0.14 25.62
CA GLN A 286 -5.27 0.99 24.43
C GLN A 286 -3.80 1.17 24.07
N HIS A 287 -2.98 1.56 25.05
CA HIS A 287 -1.56 1.81 24.87
C HIS A 287 -0.76 1.42 26.11
N LEU A 288 0.29 0.60 25.95
CA LEU A 288 1.11 0.19 27.11
C LEU A 288 1.87 1.37 27.71
N TRP A 289 2.28 2.33 26.89
CA TRP A 289 2.99 3.54 27.31
C TRP A 289 2.17 4.46 28.24
N HIS A 290 0.86 4.24 28.38
CA HIS A 290 0.03 4.94 29.37
C HIS A 290 0.55 4.78 30.80
N VAL A 291 1.28 3.70 31.10
CA VAL A 291 1.93 3.56 32.41
C VAL A 291 2.88 4.73 32.73
N PHE A 292 3.50 5.30 31.70
CA PHE A 292 4.44 6.41 31.82
C PHE A 292 3.71 7.75 31.79
N SER A 293 2.82 7.98 30.83
CA SER A 293 2.12 9.27 30.69
C SER A 293 1.17 9.57 31.87
N TYR A 294 0.54 8.55 32.47
CA TYR A 294 -0.22 8.67 33.71
C TYR A 294 0.65 8.67 34.97
N LYS A 295 1.99 8.72 34.81
CA LYS A 295 2.98 8.81 35.89
C LYS A 295 2.86 7.68 36.91
N ARG A 296 2.47 6.48 36.47
CA ARG A 296 2.42 5.28 37.33
C ARG A 296 3.80 4.66 37.50
N LEU A 297 4.67 4.78 36.50
CA LEU A 297 6.10 4.50 36.61
C LEU A 297 6.89 5.80 36.52
N LYS A 298 7.82 5.98 37.46
CA LYS A 298 8.84 7.03 37.35
C LYS A 298 9.86 6.60 36.30
N CYS A 299 9.97 7.37 35.24
CA CYS A 299 10.84 7.09 34.09
C CYS A 299 11.59 8.35 33.67
N PHE A 300 12.55 8.19 32.76
CA PHE A 300 13.11 9.30 32.01
C PHE A 300 12.25 9.57 30.78
N GLU A 301 12.20 10.83 30.36
CA GLU A 301 11.39 11.28 29.23
C GLU A 301 12.26 12.02 28.22
N LYS A 302 11.84 12.04 26.96
CA LYS A 302 12.39 12.85 25.87
C LYS A 302 13.91 12.70 25.71
N GLU A 303 14.67 13.79 25.75
CA GLU A 303 16.11 13.80 25.50
C GLU A 303 16.88 12.95 26.52
N GLU A 304 16.44 12.92 27.77
CA GLU A 304 17.08 12.08 28.79
C GLU A 304 16.78 10.59 28.55
N ALA A 305 15.56 10.25 28.12
CA ALA A 305 15.24 8.88 27.70
C ALA A 305 16.13 8.43 26.53
N ASN A 306 16.29 9.29 25.53
CA ASN A 306 17.15 9.06 24.37
C ASN A 306 18.61 8.83 24.77
N LYS A 307 19.12 9.65 25.69
CA LYS A 307 20.47 9.50 26.22
C LYS A 307 20.66 8.15 26.92
N ARG A 308 19.74 7.77 27.82
CA ARG A 308 19.80 6.48 28.53
C ARG A 308 19.71 5.30 27.58
N PHE A 309 18.86 5.38 26.57
CA PHE A 309 18.77 4.33 25.55
C PHE A 309 20.07 4.18 24.77
N ASN A 310 20.75 5.26 24.39
CA ASN A 310 22.03 5.15 23.70
C ASN A 310 23.15 4.60 24.62
N GLU A 311 23.10 4.88 25.92
CA GLU A 311 24.08 4.43 26.91
C GLU A 311 23.92 2.96 27.33
N VAL A 312 22.70 2.41 27.29
CA VAL A 312 22.46 1.02 27.71
C VAL A 312 23.07 0.02 26.72
N ARG A 313 23.68 -1.04 27.27
CA ARG A 313 24.22 -2.15 26.48
C ARG A 313 23.07 -2.96 25.84
N LYS A 314 23.22 -3.30 24.56
CA LYS A 314 22.17 -3.95 23.76
C LYS A 314 22.71 -5.25 23.16
N LYS A 315 23.11 -6.20 24.00
CA LYS A 315 23.60 -7.50 23.51
C LYS A 315 22.54 -8.18 22.65
N SER A 316 21.32 -8.24 23.16
CA SER A 316 20.15 -8.75 22.46
C SER A 316 18.91 -8.01 22.92
N ILE A 317 18.06 -7.61 21.97
CA ILE A 317 16.90 -6.77 22.23
C ILE A 317 15.68 -7.28 21.48
N TYR A 318 14.53 -7.14 22.11
CA TYR A 318 13.23 -7.26 21.46
C TYR A 318 12.76 -5.89 20.98
N ILE A 319 12.18 -5.86 19.80
CA ILE A 319 11.44 -4.72 19.25
C ILE A 319 10.02 -5.22 18.94
N PHE A 320 9.00 -4.54 19.44
CA PHE A 320 7.61 -4.90 19.15
C PHE A 320 6.71 -3.67 19.19
N SER A 321 5.51 -3.79 18.63
CA SER A 321 4.47 -2.76 18.68
C SER A 321 3.27 -3.24 19.52
N ASP A 322 2.50 -2.32 20.08
CA ASP A 322 1.24 -2.66 20.74
C ASP A 322 0.03 -2.68 19.80
N GLY A 323 0.10 -1.97 18.67
CA GLY A 323 -0.94 -1.90 17.64
C GLY A 323 -0.82 -2.90 16.48
N SER A 324 0.25 -3.73 16.45
CA SER A 324 0.43 -4.74 15.40
C SER A 324 1.05 -6.04 15.91
N ASP A 325 1.10 -7.06 15.05
CA ASP A 325 1.78 -8.34 15.33
C ASP A 325 3.27 -8.31 15.00
N MET A 326 3.80 -7.16 14.56
CA MET A 326 5.22 -6.96 14.27
C MET A 326 6.07 -7.18 15.52
N CYS A 327 7.10 -8.01 15.37
CA CYS A 327 8.07 -8.29 16.42
C CYS A 327 9.41 -8.78 15.83
N TYR A 328 10.51 -8.24 16.37
CA TYR A 328 11.88 -8.60 16.01
C TYR A 328 12.73 -8.90 17.25
N LEU A 329 13.62 -9.90 17.12
CA LEU A 329 14.71 -10.17 18.05
C LEU A 329 16.00 -9.83 17.35
N LEU A 330 16.72 -8.86 17.88
CA LEU A 330 18.03 -8.47 17.38
C LEU A 330 19.10 -9.01 18.31
N LYS A 331 20.13 -9.67 17.77
CA LYS A 331 21.33 -10.10 18.49
C LYS A 331 22.54 -9.34 17.99
N ASN A 332 23.56 -9.22 18.83
CA ASN A 332 24.74 -8.38 18.58
C ASN A 332 24.35 -6.90 18.35
N ALA A 333 23.29 -6.44 19.01
CA ALA A 333 22.65 -5.16 18.78
C ALA A 333 23.34 -3.97 19.49
N ASP A 334 24.59 -4.12 19.94
CA ASP A 334 25.31 -3.08 20.70
C ASP A 334 25.45 -1.77 19.89
N ASN A 335 25.47 -1.87 18.57
CA ASN A 335 25.50 -0.73 17.66
C ASN A 335 24.10 -0.20 17.30
N PHE A 336 23.00 -0.81 17.77
CA PHE A 336 21.65 -0.33 17.50
C PHE A 336 21.38 1.00 18.20
N THR A 337 20.86 1.98 17.46
CA THR A 337 20.69 3.36 17.91
C THR A 337 19.30 3.91 17.59
N LEU A 338 18.99 5.11 18.08
CA LEU A 338 17.76 5.83 17.74
C LEU A 338 17.62 6.12 16.25
N GLU A 339 18.73 6.28 15.53
CA GLU A 339 18.71 6.54 14.09
C GLU A 339 18.08 5.40 13.30
N ASP A 340 18.18 4.17 13.83
CA ASP A 340 17.62 2.96 13.22
C ASP A 340 16.08 2.93 13.30
N ILE A 341 15.49 3.73 14.19
CA ILE A 341 14.04 3.78 14.43
C ILE A 341 13.39 5.15 14.22
N LYS A 342 14.17 6.19 13.89
CA LYS A 342 13.70 7.58 13.81
C LYS A 342 12.60 7.83 12.78
N PHE A 343 12.46 6.94 11.79
CA PHE A 343 11.46 7.06 10.73
C PHE A 343 10.13 6.37 11.08
N TYR A 344 10.04 5.71 12.24
CA TYR A 344 8.90 4.87 12.60
C TYR A 344 7.96 5.51 13.62
N LYS A 345 7.97 6.83 13.72
CA LYS A 345 7.24 7.59 14.73
C LYS A 345 5.72 7.58 14.60
N PHE A 346 5.16 6.93 13.59
CA PHE A 346 3.72 6.78 13.44
C PHE A 346 3.16 5.54 14.16
N ASN A 347 4.04 4.71 14.74
CA ASN A 347 3.67 3.55 15.52
C ASN A 347 4.25 3.64 16.93
N ASP A 348 3.56 3.03 17.87
CA ASP A 348 4.09 2.78 19.21
C ASP A 348 5.10 1.62 19.13
N ILE A 349 6.34 1.89 19.52
CA ILE A 349 7.47 0.96 19.44
C ILE A 349 8.07 0.77 20.82
N TYR A 350 8.22 -0.49 21.21
CA TYR A 350 8.74 -0.94 22.49
C TYR A 350 10.03 -1.69 22.24
N ILE A 351 11.10 -1.25 22.92
CA ILE A 351 12.44 -1.85 22.81
C ILE A 351 12.93 -2.23 24.19
N THR A 352 13.27 -3.49 24.39
CA THR A 352 13.69 -4.04 25.69
C THR A 352 14.79 -5.07 25.50
N ASP A 353 15.58 -5.34 26.53
CA ASP A 353 16.45 -6.52 26.53
C ASP A 353 15.67 -7.82 26.74
N GLU A 354 16.30 -8.96 26.47
CA GLU A 354 15.63 -10.27 26.58
C GLU A 354 15.07 -10.56 27.99
N ASP A 355 15.71 -10.01 29.03
CA ASP A 355 15.34 -10.19 30.43
C ASP A 355 14.36 -9.10 30.93
N PHE A 356 13.93 -8.17 30.08
CA PHE A 356 13.04 -7.05 30.41
C PHE A 356 13.54 -6.23 31.62
N THR A 357 14.85 -6.02 31.73
CA THR A 357 15.46 -5.21 32.78
C THR A 357 15.38 -3.71 32.50
N TRP A 358 15.17 -3.33 31.24
CA TRP A 358 14.88 -1.95 30.82
C TRP A 358 13.93 -1.92 29.63
N ILE A 359 13.26 -0.80 29.43
CA ILE A 359 12.39 -0.55 28.29
C ILE A 359 12.61 0.88 27.80
N TYR A 360 12.69 1.02 26.48
CA TYR A 360 12.60 2.27 25.76
C TYR A 360 11.33 2.25 24.91
N VAL A 361 10.57 3.34 24.94
CA VAL A 361 9.29 3.43 24.25
C VAL A 361 9.22 4.68 23.41
N VAL A 362 8.97 4.51 22.11
CA VAL A 362 8.61 5.57 21.18
C VAL A 362 7.10 5.52 21.01
N THR A 363 6.44 6.66 21.12
CA THR A 363 4.99 6.76 20.94
C THR A 363 4.68 7.29 19.54
N HIS A 364 3.46 7.04 19.07
CA HIS A 364 2.88 7.66 17.87
C HIS A 364 2.53 9.15 18.07
N GLU A 365 2.58 9.65 19.30
CA GLU A 365 2.30 11.03 19.71
C GLU A 365 3.54 11.93 19.53
N ASP A 366 4.22 11.85 18.37
CA ASP A 366 5.54 12.44 18.11
C ASP A 366 5.66 13.88 18.64
N GLY A 367 6.59 14.08 19.58
CA GLY A 367 6.89 15.37 20.20
C GLY A 367 5.97 15.78 21.36
N TRP A 368 4.83 15.11 21.55
CA TRP A 368 3.85 15.43 22.59
C TRP A 368 4.04 14.55 23.82
N LEU A 369 4.15 13.23 23.64
CA LEU A 369 4.34 12.26 24.72
C LEU A 369 5.51 11.32 24.42
N GLY A 370 6.35 11.08 25.43
CA GLY A 370 7.57 10.29 25.26
C GLY A 370 8.63 10.99 24.38
N PRO A 371 9.64 10.24 23.89
CA PRO A 371 9.91 8.85 24.24
C PRO A 371 10.18 8.64 25.74
N TYR A 372 10.04 7.41 26.21
CA TYR A 372 10.21 7.03 27.61
C TYR A 372 11.35 6.03 27.77
N PHE A 373 12.11 6.12 28.87
CA PHE A 373 13.07 5.09 29.26
C PHE A 373 12.86 4.72 30.72
N TYR A 374 12.73 3.42 31.00
CA TYR A 374 12.61 2.90 32.35
C TYR A 374 13.53 1.70 32.55
N SER A 375 14.09 1.55 33.74
CA SER A 375 14.84 0.35 34.13
C SER A 375 14.41 -0.11 35.51
N VAL A 376 14.25 -1.43 35.67
CA VAL A 376 13.86 -2.08 36.93
C VAL A 376 14.93 -1.91 38.01
N LYS A 377 16.19 -1.62 37.63
CA LYS A 377 17.35 -1.52 38.52
C LYS A 377 17.88 -0.09 38.71
N ALA A 378 17.10 0.93 38.37
CA ALA A 378 17.51 2.34 38.51
C ALA A 378 17.59 2.81 39.97
#